data_AF-A0A7S3B350-F1
#
_entry.id   AF-A0A7S3B350-F1
#
_cell.length_a   1.000
_cell.length_b   1.000
_cell.length_c   1.000
_cell.angle_alpha   90.00
_cell.angle_beta   90.00
_cell.angle_gamma   90.00
#
_symmetry.space_group_name_H-M   'P 1'
#
loop_
_entity.id
_entity.type
_entity.pdbx_description
1 polymer ?
#
loop_
_entity_poly.entity_id
_entity_poly.type
_entity_poly.pdbx_seq_one_letter_code
_entity_poly.pdbx_strand_id
1 'polypeptide(L)'
;RFALRPTDPASWIPHRIQTVAAPASWALHFGLGPPAYDWGGIKGPPRIFNVDANLQLLAEPALLEDISFADPDLPTAGIVRTPPVTFALTSGRMRANAKTYYDHFCAKGSDEEEAAELAEAVAGSFSGLAMWPRLVLDIAEEFVVESRGSAGEPRESSWQTLLPLVTERPIPVSAGDSVEVNLAVELREEVAKAPRYVLEGGYCAAGLAPDSD
;
A
#
# COMPACT_ATOMS: atom_id res chain seq x y z
N ARG A 1 26.61 -17.49 13.17
CA ARG A 1 26.71 -17.46 11.69
C ARG A 1 25.33 -17.80 11.16
N PHE A 2 24.66 -16.86 10.49
CA PHE A 2 23.20 -16.94 10.22
C PHE A 2 22.84 -17.58 8.86
N ALA A 3 23.80 -17.79 7.95
CA ALA A 3 23.63 -18.53 6.70
C ALA A 3 24.73 -19.60 6.55
N LEU A 4 24.39 -20.78 6.02
CA LEU A 4 25.30 -21.92 5.85
C LEU A 4 26.35 -21.69 4.75
N ARG A 5 26.01 -20.93 3.69
CA ARG A 5 26.89 -20.65 2.53
C ARG A 5 26.71 -19.20 2.04
N PRO A 6 27.07 -18.16 2.81
CA PRO A 6 26.75 -16.77 2.49
C PRO A 6 27.32 -16.25 1.16
N THR A 7 28.32 -16.93 0.59
CA THR A 7 28.90 -16.62 -0.72
C THR A 7 28.17 -17.27 -1.89
N ASP A 8 27.19 -18.12 -1.62
CA ASP A 8 26.34 -18.78 -2.61
C ASP A 8 24.99 -18.02 -2.68
N PRO A 9 24.72 -17.26 -3.75
CA PRO A 9 23.46 -16.54 -3.95
C PRO A 9 22.20 -17.40 -3.77
N ALA A 10 22.28 -18.68 -4.13
CA ALA A 10 21.16 -19.61 -4.03
C ALA A 10 20.90 -20.10 -2.60
N SER A 11 21.74 -19.73 -1.64
CA SER A 11 21.58 -20.15 -0.24
C SER A 11 20.73 -19.19 0.61
N TRP A 12 20.38 -18.02 0.09
CA TRP A 12 19.58 -17.03 0.80
C TRP A 12 18.10 -17.37 0.73
N ILE A 13 17.48 -17.53 1.91
CA ILE A 13 16.03 -17.72 2.07
C ILE A 13 15.55 -16.77 3.18
N PRO A 14 14.68 -15.79 2.88
CA PRO A 14 14.19 -15.45 1.55
C PRO A 14 15.33 -14.98 0.63
N HIS A 15 15.20 -15.22 -0.67
CA HIS A 15 16.10 -14.70 -1.68
C HIS A 15 15.85 -13.19 -1.89
N ARG A 16 14.57 -12.80 -1.92
CA ARG A 16 14.14 -11.39 -1.98
C ARG A 16 13.03 -11.06 -1.01
N ILE A 17 13.04 -9.83 -0.53
CA ILE A 17 11.88 -9.18 0.10
C ILE A 17 11.46 -8.04 -0.81
N GLN A 18 10.18 -8.03 -1.14
CA GLN A 18 9.57 -7.00 -1.96
C GLN A 18 8.46 -6.30 -1.18
N THR A 19 8.38 -4.98 -1.35
CA THR A 19 7.27 -4.17 -0.86
C THR A 19 6.37 -3.85 -2.05
N VAL A 20 5.15 -4.39 -2.03
CA VAL A 20 4.10 -4.10 -3.02
C VAL A 20 3.17 -3.04 -2.44
N ALA A 21 2.68 -2.13 -3.27
CA ALA A 21 1.73 -1.12 -2.82
C ALA A 21 0.70 -0.72 -3.87
N ALA A 22 -0.39 -0.11 -3.41
CA ALA A 22 -1.38 0.57 -4.24
C ALA A 22 -2.11 1.66 -3.43
N PRO A 23 -2.54 2.77 -4.06
CA PRO A 23 -3.46 3.73 -3.45
C PRO A 23 -4.75 3.01 -3.01
N ALA A 24 -5.28 3.39 -1.86
CA ALA A 24 -6.44 2.70 -1.29
C ALA A 24 -7.49 3.67 -0.73
N SER A 25 -8.74 3.23 -0.81
CA SER A 25 -9.88 3.75 -0.05
C SER A 25 -10.07 2.92 1.21
N TRP A 26 -10.36 3.57 2.34
CA TRP A 26 -10.63 2.87 3.60
C TRP A 26 -11.87 3.44 4.28
N ALA A 27 -12.92 2.63 4.40
CA ALA A 27 -14.24 3.08 4.87
C ALA A 27 -14.21 3.67 6.29
N LEU A 28 -13.35 3.15 7.18
CA LEU A 28 -13.24 3.67 8.54
C LEU A 28 -12.60 5.06 8.58
N HIS A 29 -11.60 5.34 7.73
CA HIS A 29 -11.01 6.67 7.62
C HIS A 29 -11.96 7.67 6.96
N PHE A 30 -12.83 7.20 6.06
CA PHE A 30 -13.88 8.04 5.50
C PHE A 30 -14.96 8.38 6.53
N GLY A 31 -15.49 7.37 7.23
CA GLY A 31 -16.61 7.53 8.16
C GLY A 31 -16.23 8.15 9.49
N LEU A 32 -14.99 7.95 9.96
CA LEU A 32 -14.47 8.55 11.17
C LEU A 32 -13.50 9.66 10.77
N GLY A 33 -13.77 10.89 11.14
CA GLY A 33 -12.84 12.01 10.96
C GLY A 33 -13.15 13.10 11.97
N PRO A 34 -12.34 14.16 12.08
CA PRO A 34 -12.52 15.17 13.14
C PRO A 34 -13.92 15.79 13.12
N PRO A 35 -14.64 15.87 14.26
CA PRO A 35 -14.16 15.65 15.63
C PRO A 35 -14.29 14.21 16.15
N ALA A 36 -14.89 13.28 15.41
CA ALA A 36 -15.17 11.93 15.89
C ALA A 36 -13.90 11.09 16.14
N TYR A 37 -12.86 11.31 15.33
CA TYR A 37 -11.55 10.71 15.53
C TYR A 37 -10.45 11.61 14.95
N ASP A 38 -9.33 11.70 15.67
CA ASP A 38 -8.13 12.41 15.22
C ASP A 38 -7.11 11.40 14.67
N TRP A 39 -7.08 11.27 13.35
CA TRP A 39 -6.12 10.42 12.65
C TRP A 39 -4.70 11.01 12.66
N GLY A 40 -4.53 12.32 12.87
CA GLY A 40 -3.21 12.95 13.00
C GLY A 40 -2.49 12.56 14.29
N GLY A 41 -3.25 12.18 15.33
CA GLY A 41 -2.73 11.75 16.62
C GLY A 41 -2.18 10.32 16.67
N ILE A 42 -2.36 9.50 15.62
CA ILE A 42 -1.92 8.10 15.63
C ILE A 42 -0.39 7.98 15.46
N LYS A 43 0.22 7.05 16.19
CA LYS A 43 1.66 6.78 16.08
C LYS A 43 1.95 5.74 15.00
N GLY A 44 2.41 6.22 13.84
CA GLY A 44 2.76 5.38 12.70
C GLY A 44 1.55 4.92 11.88
N PRO A 45 1.77 4.16 10.80
CA PRO A 45 0.70 3.78 9.90
C PRO A 45 -0.25 2.76 10.54
N PRO A 46 -1.57 2.90 10.34
CA PRO A 46 -2.55 1.84 10.59
C PRO A 46 -2.11 0.49 10.02
N ARG A 47 -2.40 -0.57 10.77
CA ARG A 47 -2.18 -1.96 10.35
C ARG A 47 -3.53 -2.62 10.11
N ILE A 48 -3.78 -2.99 8.87
CA ILE A 48 -5.05 -3.51 8.41
C ILE A 48 -4.90 -4.99 8.12
N PHE A 49 -5.82 -5.81 8.64
CA PHE A 49 -5.85 -7.22 8.26
C PHE A 49 -6.14 -7.32 6.76
N ASN A 50 -5.43 -8.22 6.07
CA ASN A 50 -5.55 -8.32 4.62
C ASN A 50 -6.94 -8.79 4.17
N VAL A 51 -7.70 -9.40 5.07
CA VAL A 51 -9.10 -9.83 4.88
C VAL A 51 -10.13 -8.76 5.24
N ASP A 52 -9.70 -7.57 5.66
CA ASP A 52 -10.62 -6.47 5.99
C ASP A 52 -11.24 -5.89 4.72
N ALA A 53 -12.55 -6.14 4.54
CA ALA A 53 -13.32 -5.66 3.41
C ALA A 53 -13.48 -4.12 3.37
N ASN A 54 -13.15 -3.42 4.46
CA ASN A 54 -13.22 -1.96 4.50
C ASN A 54 -12.08 -1.29 3.73
N LEU A 55 -11.02 -2.00 3.39
CA LEU A 55 -9.90 -1.49 2.58
C LEU A 55 -10.00 -2.00 1.14
N GLN A 56 -10.14 -1.08 0.20
CA GLN A 56 -10.19 -1.39 -1.22
C GLN A 56 -9.12 -0.61 -1.99
N LEU A 57 -8.53 -1.24 -3.00
CA LEU A 57 -7.44 -0.63 -3.78
C LEU A 57 -8.00 0.15 -4.98
N LEU A 58 -7.45 1.34 -5.23
CA LEU A 58 -7.89 2.26 -6.29
C LEU A 58 -7.13 2.06 -7.61
N ALA A 59 -5.98 1.39 -7.58
CA ALA A 59 -5.14 1.09 -8.74
C ALA A 59 -4.58 -0.33 -8.67
N GLU A 60 -4.00 -0.80 -9.79
CA GLU A 60 -3.23 -2.03 -9.80
C GLU A 60 -2.01 -1.92 -8.87
N PRO A 61 -1.67 -2.98 -8.12
CA PRO A 61 -0.47 -2.97 -7.29
C PRO A 61 0.81 -2.86 -8.10
N ALA A 62 1.82 -2.20 -7.52
CA ALA A 62 3.16 -2.09 -8.07
C ALA A 62 4.22 -2.30 -7.00
N LEU A 63 5.43 -2.69 -7.42
CA LEU A 63 6.59 -2.79 -6.54
C LEU A 63 7.11 -1.39 -6.19
N LEU A 64 7.22 -1.11 -4.90
CA LEU A 64 7.92 0.08 -4.39
C LEU A 64 9.38 -0.19 -4.05
N GLU A 65 9.69 -1.41 -3.65
CA GLU A 65 11.00 -1.83 -3.16
C GLU A 65 11.22 -3.31 -3.50
N ASP A 66 12.44 -3.65 -3.90
CA ASP A 66 12.89 -5.02 -4.15
C ASP A 66 14.32 -5.18 -3.60
N ILE A 67 14.44 -5.94 -2.52
CA ILE A 67 15.69 -6.19 -1.80
C ILE A 67 16.13 -7.62 -2.10
N SER A 68 17.29 -7.79 -2.73
CA SER A 68 17.91 -9.11 -2.91
C SER A 68 19.01 -9.34 -1.86
N PHE A 69 18.89 -10.41 -1.08
CA PHE A 69 19.92 -10.76 -0.10
C PHE A 69 21.21 -11.30 -0.71
N ALA A 70 21.18 -11.65 -2.00
CA ALA A 70 22.34 -12.07 -2.73
C ALA A 70 23.11 -10.91 -3.38
N ASP A 71 22.59 -9.68 -3.28
CA ASP A 71 23.23 -8.49 -3.84
C ASP A 71 24.53 -8.19 -3.08
N PRO A 72 25.72 -8.25 -3.74
CA PRO A 72 26.98 -7.92 -3.09
C PRO A 72 27.11 -6.43 -2.75
N ASP A 73 26.31 -5.57 -3.40
CA ASP A 73 26.35 -4.12 -3.28
C ASP A 73 25.20 -3.58 -2.40
N LEU A 74 24.58 -4.45 -1.60
CA LEU A 74 23.52 -4.06 -0.68
C LEU A 74 23.99 -2.93 0.25
N PRO A 75 23.31 -1.76 0.27
CA PRO A 75 23.74 -0.63 1.07
C PRO A 75 23.65 -0.95 2.57
N THR A 76 24.70 -0.61 3.32
CA THR A 76 24.76 -0.85 4.78
C THR A 76 24.33 0.36 5.61
N ALA A 77 24.33 1.55 5.02
CA ALA A 77 23.94 2.80 5.67
C ALA A 77 23.63 3.88 4.61
N GLY A 78 22.98 4.96 5.04
CA GLY A 78 22.68 6.12 4.20
C GLY A 78 21.24 6.12 3.69
N ILE A 79 20.96 6.97 2.70
CA ILE A 79 19.61 7.12 2.12
C ILE A 79 19.57 6.40 0.79
N VAL A 80 18.70 5.39 0.69
CA VAL A 80 18.38 4.69 -0.54
C VAL A 80 17.09 5.27 -1.09
N ARG A 81 17.06 5.65 -2.36
CA ARG A 81 15.84 6.14 -3.05
C ARG A 81 15.45 5.16 -4.14
N THR A 82 14.16 4.88 -4.24
CA THR A 82 13.62 4.10 -5.35
C THR A 82 13.08 5.03 -6.44
N PRO A 83 13.01 4.57 -7.71
CA PRO A 83 12.36 5.34 -8.76
C PRO A 83 10.91 5.68 -8.40
N PRO A 84 10.39 6.84 -8.84
CA PRO A 84 8.98 7.16 -8.66
C PRO A 84 8.08 6.11 -9.29
N VAL A 85 6.97 5.80 -8.61
CA VAL A 85 5.92 4.89 -9.09
C VAL A 85 4.63 5.67 -9.25
N THR A 86 4.05 5.62 -10.45
CA THR A 86 2.79 6.29 -10.78
C THR A 86 1.66 5.26 -10.89
N PHE A 87 0.61 5.48 -10.13
CA PHE A 87 -0.60 4.65 -10.09
C PHE A 87 -1.74 5.36 -10.83
N ALA A 88 -2.26 4.74 -11.89
CA ALA A 88 -3.43 5.25 -12.59
C ALA A 88 -4.72 4.77 -11.91
N LEU A 89 -5.59 5.71 -11.53
CA LEU A 89 -6.87 5.41 -10.91
C LEU A 89 -7.90 5.06 -11.99
N THR A 90 -8.52 3.89 -11.89
CA THR A 90 -9.42 3.40 -12.94
C THR A 90 -10.87 3.36 -12.49
N SER A 91 -11.77 3.69 -13.42
CA SER A 91 -13.20 3.58 -13.18
C SER A 91 -13.66 2.15 -12.93
N GLY A 92 -12.93 1.16 -13.47
CA GLY A 92 -13.18 -0.26 -13.22
C GLY A 92 -13.03 -0.62 -11.75
N ARG A 93 -11.90 -0.24 -11.14
CA ARG A 93 -11.65 -0.46 -9.70
C ARG A 93 -12.63 0.30 -8.83
N MET A 94 -12.88 1.58 -9.12
CA MET A 94 -13.84 2.38 -8.34
C MET A 94 -15.25 1.77 -8.33
N ARG A 95 -15.76 1.32 -9.48
CA ARG A 95 -17.07 0.64 -9.55
C ARG A 95 -17.09 -0.68 -8.78
N ALA A 96 -16.02 -1.48 -8.89
CA ALA A 96 -15.91 -2.72 -8.12
C ALA A 96 -15.89 -2.46 -6.62
N ASN A 97 -15.11 -1.47 -6.18
CA ASN A 97 -15.02 -1.05 -4.78
C ASN A 97 -16.37 -0.55 -4.26
N ALA A 98 -17.08 0.29 -5.02
CA ALA A 98 -18.41 0.77 -4.66
C ALA A 98 -19.38 -0.40 -4.45
N LYS A 99 -19.35 -1.41 -5.33
CA LYS A 99 -20.16 -2.62 -5.13
C LYS A 99 -19.79 -3.34 -3.82
N THR A 100 -18.50 -3.52 -3.55
CA THR A 100 -18.04 -4.18 -2.31
C THR A 100 -18.46 -3.42 -1.06
N TYR A 101 -18.34 -2.10 -1.06
CA TYR A 101 -18.78 -1.26 0.06
C TYR A 101 -20.30 -1.31 0.24
N TYR A 102 -21.06 -1.22 -0.85
CA TYR A 102 -22.53 -1.35 -0.81
C TYR A 102 -22.95 -2.67 -0.17
N ASP A 103 -22.41 -3.80 -0.66
CA ASP A 103 -22.70 -5.12 -0.12
C ASP A 103 -22.35 -5.20 1.39
N HIS A 104 -21.24 -4.57 1.79
CA HIS A 104 -20.81 -4.53 3.19
C HIS A 104 -21.76 -3.69 4.07
N PHE A 105 -22.16 -2.51 3.62
CA PHE A 105 -23.04 -1.61 4.38
C PHE A 105 -24.45 -2.18 4.51
N CYS A 106 -25.02 -2.74 3.45
CA CYS A 106 -26.30 -3.43 3.50
C CYS A 106 -26.25 -4.63 4.47
N ALA A 107 -25.16 -5.42 4.45
CA ALA A 107 -24.97 -6.52 5.39
C ALA A 107 -24.84 -6.05 6.87
N LYS A 108 -24.53 -4.77 7.10
CA LYS A 108 -24.48 -4.13 8.42
C LYS A 108 -25.78 -3.40 8.79
N GLY A 109 -26.78 -3.39 7.92
CA GLY A 109 -28.13 -2.87 8.19
C GLY A 109 -28.36 -1.42 7.78
N SER A 110 -27.49 -0.82 6.97
CA SER A 110 -27.78 0.46 6.31
C SER A 110 -28.95 0.32 5.33
N ASP A 111 -29.71 1.40 5.13
CA ASP A 111 -30.70 1.48 4.06
C ASP A 111 -30.03 1.41 2.67
N GLU A 112 -30.72 0.88 1.65
CA GLU A 112 -30.13 0.68 0.32
C GLU A 112 -29.71 2.00 -0.36
N GLU A 113 -30.48 3.07 -0.19
CA GLU A 113 -30.16 4.37 -0.78
C GLU A 113 -28.93 4.99 -0.10
N GLU A 114 -28.93 5.01 1.24
CA GLU A 114 -27.79 5.49 2.03
C GLU A 114 -26.52 4.66 1.78
N ALA A 115 -26.65 3.33 1.69
CA ALA A 115 -25.55 2.43 1.40
C ALA A 115 -24.96 2.70 0.02
N ALA A 116 -25.78 2.97 -0.99
CA ALA A 116 -25.33 3.27 -2.34
C ALA A 116 -24.55 4.58 -2.39
N GLU A 117 -25.11 5.66 -1.83
CA GLU A 117 -24.45 6.97 -1.79
C GLU A 117 -23.10 6.91 -1.05
N LEU A 118 -23.09 6.28 0.14
CA LEU A 118 -21.88 6.16 0.93
C LEU A 118 -20.83 5.28 0.24
N ALA A 119 -21.24 4.19 -0.40
CA ALA A 119 -20.34 3.29 -1.09
C ALA A 119 -19.63 3.97 -2.27
N GLU A 120 -20.35 4.75 -3.06
CA GLU A 120 -19.77 5.54 -4.14
C GLU A 120 -18.79 6.59 -3.60
N ALA A 121 -19.18 7.31 -2.55
CA ALA A 121 -18.33 8.33 -1.94
C ALA A 121 -17.03 7.74 -1.36
N VAL A 122 -17.11 6.60 -0.67
CA VAL A 122 -15.94 5.91 -0.12
C VAL A 122 -15.06 5.36 -1.24
N ALA A 123 -15.64 4.73 -2.27
CA ALA A 123 -14.89 4.18 -3.40
C ALA A 123 -14.15 5.25 -4.21
N GLY A 124 -14.68 6.48 -4.25
CA GLY A 124 -14.06 7.66 -4.83
C GLY A 124 -13.17 8.45 -3.86
N SER A 125 -12.66 7.83 -2.80
CA SER A 125 -11.85 8.52 -1.79
C SER A 125 -10.48 7.87 -1.58
N PHE A 126 -9.42 8.68 -1.64
CA PHE A 126 -8.05 8.26 -1.42
C PHE A 126 -7.66 8.50 0.05
N SER A 127 -7.46 7.41 0.78
CA SER A 127 -7.09 7.43 2.20
C SER A 127 -5.58 7.42 2.42
N GLY A 128 -4.87 6.62 1.64
CA GLY A 128 -3.48 6.29 1.93
C GLY A 128 -2.92 5.26 0.95
N LEU A 129 -1.63 4.98 1.09
CA LEU A 129 -0.94 3.99 0.29
C LEU A 129 -0.97 2.64 1.02
N ALA A 130 -1.74 1.67 0.55
CA ALA A 130 -1.70 0.32 1.11
C ALA A 130 -0.39 -0.35 0.69
N MET A 131 0.36 -0.89 1.65
CA MET A 131 1.67 -1.52 1.46
C MET A 131 1.73 -2.87 2.14
N TRP A 132 2.27 -3.88 1.47
CA TRP A 132 2.39 -5.24 2.02
C TRP A 132 3.59 -6.00 1.45
N PRO A 133 4.13 -6.99 2.20
CA PRO A 133 5.30 -7.73 1.76
C PRO A 133 4.95 -8.85 0.78
N ARG A 134 5.86 -9.11 -0.16
CA ARG A 134 5.98 -10.34 -0.96
C ARG A 134 7.37 -10.93 -0.70
N LEU A 135 7.44 -12.21 -0.35
CA LEU A 135 8.72 -12.90 -0.14
C LEU A 135 8.97 -13.86 -1.29
N VAL A 136 10.12 -13.74 -1.94
CA VAL A 136 10.57 -14.69 -2.95
C VAL A 136 11.60 -15.58 -2.28
N LEU A 137 11.33 -16.88 -2.18
CA LEU A 137 12.14 -17.79 -1.36
C LEU A 137 13.35 -18.33 -2.12
N ASP A 138 13.29 -18.37 -3.44
CA ASP A 138 14.31 -18.96 -4.31
C ASP A 138 14.61 -18.08 -5.54
N ILE A 139 15.73 -18.37 -6.21
CA ILE A 139 16.19 -17.58 -7.37
C ILE A 139 15.31 -17.75 -8.62
N ALA A 140 14.61 -18.89 -8.74
CA ALA A 140 13.74 -19.18 -9.88
C ALA A 140 12.33 -18.60 -9.68
N GLU A 141 12.06 -17.98 -8.53
CA GLU A 141 10.75 -17.48 -8.12
C GLU A 141 9.63 -18.53 -8.12
N GLU A 142 9.98 -19.81 -7.96
CA GLU A 142 8.98 -20.89 -7.90
C GLU A 142 8.21 -20.88 -6.58
N PHE A 143 8.84 -20.38 -5.51
CA PHE A 143 8.28 -20.34 -4.18
C PHE A 143 8.12 -18.89 -3.71
N VAL A 144 6.87 -18.41 -3.75
CA VAL A 144 6.51 -17.05 -3.36
C VAL A 144 5.53 -17.09 -2.19
N VAL A 145 5.85 -16.36 -1.13
CA VAL A 145 4.92 -16.11 -0.03
C VAL A 145 4.27 -14.76 -0.25
N GLU A 146 2.98 -14.78 -0.55
CA GLU A 146 2.17 -13.59 -0.79
C GLU A 146 1.32 -13.28 0.44
N SER A 147 1.35 -12.02 0.89
CA SER A 147 0.46 -11.55 1.96
C SER A 147 -0.92 -11.13 1.45
N ARG A 148 -1.02 -10.69 0.18
CA ARG A 148 -2.26 -10.43 -0.58
C ARG A 148 -2.19 -11.10 -1.96
N GLY A 149 -3.30 -11.24 -2.66
CA GLY A 149 -3.30 -11.72 -4.05
C GLY A 149 -2.53 -10.80 -5.01
N SER A 150 -2.30 -11.27 -6.24
CA SER A 150 -1.48 -10.55 -7.23
C SER A 150 -2.09 -9.22 -7.68
N ALA A 151 -3.42 -9.08 -7.68
CA ALA A 151 -4.12 -7.81 -7.90
C ALA A 151 -4.47 -7.09 -6.58
N GLY A 152 -3.93 -7.58 -5.46
CA GLY A 152 -4.13 -7.07 -4.11
C GLY A 152 -5.37 -7.63 -3.42
N GLU A 153 -5.89 -8.75 -3.89
CA GLU A 153 -7.07 -9.41 -3.33
C GLU A 153 -6.86 -9.80 -1.86
N PRO A 154 -7.94 -9.81 -1.06
CA PRO A 154 -7.88 -10.27 0.32
C PRO A 154 -7.32 -11.69 0.47
N ARG A 155 -6.43 -11.88 1.43
CA ARG A 155 -5.82 -13.19 1.74
C ARG A 155 -5.52 -13.30 3.23
N GLU A 156 -5.64 -14.49 3.79
CA GLU A 156 -5.18 -14.73 5.17
C GLU A 156 -3.66 -14.68 5.23
N SER A 157 -3.12 -13.86 6.14
CA SER A 157 -1.70 -13.75 6.38
C SER A 157 -1.43 -13.21 7.78
N SER A 158 -0.30 -13.61 8.37
CA SER A 158 0.21 -13.00 9.60
C SER A 158 0.79 -11.61 9.37
N TRP A 159 1.15 -11.27 8.12
CA TRP A 159 1.60 -9.93 7.75
C TRP A 159 0.43 -9.07 7.35
N GLN A 160 0.16 -8.04 8.15
CA GLN A 160 -0.87 -7.04 7.89
C GLN A 160 -0.44 -6.06 6.80
N THR A 161 -1.43 -5.48 6.12
CA THR A 161 -1.22 -4.34 5.21
C THR A 161 -0.97 -3.10 6.06
N LEU A 162 0.11 -2.38 5.77
CA LEU A 162 0.35 -1.05 6.33
C LEU A 162 -0.37 -0.01 5.48
N LEU A 163 -0.99 0.98 6.11
CA LEU A 163 -1.67 2.07 5.40
C LEU A 163 -1.23 3.43 5.93
N PRO A 164 -0.05 3.96 5.52
CA PRO A 164 0.25 5.37 5.72
C PRO A 164 -0.86 6.24 5.13
N LEU A 165 -1.52 7.00 6.01
CA LEU A 165 -2.56 7.95 5.62
C LEU A 165 -1.91 9.21 5.05
N VAL A 166 -2.48 9.75 3.97
CA VAL A 166 -1.93 10.97 3.33
C VAL A 166 -2.36 12.24 4.05
N THR A 167 -3.53 12.23 4.68
CA THR A 167 -4.19 13.38 5.32
C THR A 167 -5.12 12.89 6.43
N GLU A 168 -5.62 13.81 7.27
CA GLU A 168 -6.60 13.48 8.34
C GLU A 168 -7.98 13.08 7.82
N ARG A 169 -8.29 13.44 6.58
CA ARG A 169 -9.52 13.06 5.86
C ARG A 169 -9.16 12.57 4.47
N PRO A 170 -9.83 11.53 3.94
CA PRO A 170 -9.61 11.08 2.58
C PRO A 170 -9.78 12.20 1.55
N ILE A 171 -8.95 12.16 0.51
CA ILE A 171 -9.01 13.09 -0.62
C ILE A 171 -10.00 12.53 -1.65
N PRO A 172 -11.02 13.28 -2.11
CA PRO A 172 -11.87 12.85 -3.21
C PRO A 172 -11.07 12.68 -4.49
N VAL A 173 -11.28 11.59 -5.22
CA VAL A 173 -10.56 11.24 -6.44
C VAL A 173 -11.50 10.70 -7.51
N SER A 174 -11.08 10.82 -8.77
CA SER A 174 -11.82 10.43 -9.96
C SER A 174 -11.02 9.46 -10.83
N ALA A 175 -11.73 8.76 -11.71
CA ALA A 175 -11.09 7.93 -12.72
C ALA A 175 -10.29 8.80 -13.70
N GLY A 176 -9.09 8.35 -14.04
CA GLY A 176 -8.15 9.11 -14.88
C GLY A 176 -7.14 9.93 -14.07
N ASP A 177 -7.38 10.14 -12.78
CA ASP A 177 -6.38 10.72 -11.90
C ASP A 177 -5.19 9.77 -11.70
N SER A 178 -4.10 10.31 -11.19
CA SER A 178 -2.92 9.53 -10.85
C SER A 178 -2.36 9.89 -9.48
N VAL A 179 -1.71 8.91 -8.86
CA VAL A 179 -0.96 9.09 -7.62
C VAL A 179 0.49 8.73 -7.90
N GLU A 180 1.40 9.66 -7.70
CA GLU A 180 2.84 9.41 -7.79
C GLU A 180 3.43 9.26 -6.39
N VAL A 181 4.27 8.24 -6.21
CA VAL A 181 4.95 7.96 -4.95
C VAL A 181 6.44 7.80 -5.17
N ASN A 182 7.21 8.43 -4.30
CA ASN A 182 8.65 8.32 -4.15
C ASN A 182 8.93 7.70 -2.77
N LEU A 183 9.75 6.66 -2.73
CA LEU A 183 10.18 6.03 -1.48
C LEU A 183 11.66 6.32 -1.24
N ALA A 184 11.95 6.78 -0.02
CA ALA A 184 13.30 6.85 0.52
C ALA A 184 13.41 6.03 1.81
N VAL A 185 14.50 5.28 1.93
CA VAL A 185 14.81 4.45 3.10
C VAL A 185 16.13 4.92 3.69
N GLU A 186 16.06 5.42 4.93
CA GLU A 186 17.23 5.82 5.70
C GLU A 186 17.72 4.61 6.52
N LEU A 187 18.81 4.02 6.04
CA LEU A 187 19.52 2.91 6.66
C LEU A 187 20.50 3.44 7.72
N ARG A 188 20.55 2.73 8.86
CA ARG A 188 21.45 3.04 9.98
C ARG A 188 22.57 2.00 10.01
N GLU A 189 23.80 2.42 10.31
CA GLU A 189 24.95 1.51 10.47
C GLU A 189 24.72 0.47 11.57
N GLU A 190 23.97 0.83 12.61
CA GLU A 190 23.61 -0.09 13.68
C GLU A 190 22.49 -1.05 13.24
N VAL A 191 22.84 -2.31 13.01
CA VAL A 191 21.91 -3.38 12.57
C VAL A 191 20.68 -3.53 13.49
N ALA A 192 20.78 -3.17 14.77
CA ALA A 192 19.68 -3.26 15.73
C ALA A 192 18.66 -2.11 15.60
N LYS A 193 18.99 -1.03 14.89
CA LYS A 193 18.09 0.11 14.67
C LYS A 193 17.30 -0.12 13.39
N ALA A 194 15.98 -0.08 13.51
CA ALA A 194 15.10 -0.20 12.35
C ALA A 194 15.38 0.94 11.35
N PRO A 195 15.35 0.65 10.03
CA PRO A 195 15.41 1.68 9.01
C PRO A 195 14.20 2.61 9.10
N ARG A 196 14.39 3.87 8.68
CA ARG A 196 13.30 4.84 8.60
C ARG A 196 12.84 4.96 7.15
N TYR A 197 11.56 4.72 6.94
CA TYR A 197 10.90 4.91 5.65
C TYR A 197 10.32 6.32 5.55
N VAL A 198 10.53 6.98 4.42
CA VAL A 198 9.94 8.27 4.06
C VAL A 198 9.23 8.08 2.73
N LEU A 199 7.93 8.35 2.72
CA LEU A 199 7.10 8.35 1.53
C LEU A 199 6.81 9.80 1.16
N GLU A 200 7.19 10.18 -0.04
CA GLU A 200 6.92 11.48 -0.65
C GLU A 200 6.04 11.23 -1.88
N GLY A 201 5.13 12.13 -2.22
CA GLY A 201 4.25 11.86 -3.34
C GLY A 201 3.18 12.92 -3.51
N GLY A 202 2.50 12.85 -4.66
CA GLY A 202 1.48 13.79 -5.05
C GLY A 202 0.31 13.09 -5.72
N TYR A 203 -0.87 13.67 -5.53
CA TYR A 203 -2.05 13.35 -6.32
C TYR A 203 -2.15 14.35 -7.48
N CYS A 204 -2.34 13.85 -8.69
CA CYS A 204 -2.50 14.63 -9.90
C CYS A 204 -3.88 14.34 -10.51
N ALA A 205 -4.75 15.34 -10.51
CA ALA A 205 -6.06 15.24 -11.14
C ALA A 205 -5.93 15.20 -12.68
N ALA A 206 -6.78 14.42 -13.32
CA ALA A 206 -6.84 14.35 -14.78
C ALA A 206 -7.10 15.75 -15.38
N GLY A 207 -6.23 16.19 -16.30
CA GLY A 207 -6.39 17.46 -17.02
C GLY A 207 -5.63 18.66 -16.44
N LEU A 208 -4.94 18.49 -15.30
CA LEU A 208 -3.91 19.42 -14.85
C LEU A 208 -2.56 18.81 -15.25
N ALA A 209 -2.02 19.23 -16.40
CA ALA A 209 -0.62 18.95 -16.68
C ALA A 209 0.22 19.55 -15.54
N PRO A 210 1.27 18.86 -15.06
CA PRO A 210 2.20 19.50 -14.13
C PRO A 210 2.80 20.70 -14.86
N ASP A 211 2.66 21.89 -14.27
CA ASP A 211 3.37 23.07 -14.74
C ASP A 211 4.86 22.70 -14.84
N SER A 212 5.36 22.77 -16.07
CA SER A 212 6.76 22.51 -16.37
C SER A 212 7.52 23.78 -16.03
N ASP A 213 8.05 23.84 -14.81
CA ASP A 213 9.09 24.79 -14.42
C ASP A 213 10.49 24.27 -14.82
#